data_AF-A0A7T4JVY9-F1
#
_entry.id   AF-A0A7T4JVY9-F1
#
_cell.length_a   1.000
_cell.length_b   1.000
_cell.length_c   1.000
_cell.angle_alpha   90.00
_cell.angle_beta   90.00
_cell.angle_gamma   90.00
#
_symmetry.space_group_name_H-M   'P 1'
#
loop_
_entity.id
_entity.type
_entity.pdbx_description
1 polymer ?
#
loop_
_entity_poly.entity_id
_entity_poly.type
_entity_poly.pdbx_seq_one_letter_code
_entity_poly.pdbx_strand_id
1 'polypeptide(L)' 'MERATKLKDAGSTNAEVARDLQISEATLARWYRTYGQLDRRQARELKALREENDKLKRLLGQSELEKAALKELAEGNF' A
#
# COMPACT_ATOMS: atom_id res chain seq x y z
N MET A 1 -16.65 -3.91 6.34
CA MET A 1 -16.54 -3.22 5.03
C MET A 1 -16.19 -4.17 3.90
N GLU A 2 -15.31 -5.15 4.09
CA GLU A 2 -14.92 -6.10 3.04
C GLU A 2 -16.09 -6.84 2.37
N ARG A 3 -17.12 -7.23 3.14
CA ARG A 3 -18.36 -7.82 2.60
C ARG A 3 -19.15 -6.83 1.75
N ALA A 4 -19.21 -5.57 2.18
CA ALA A 4 -19.89 -4.49 1.44
C ALA A 4 -19.20 -4.20 0.11
N THR A 5 -17.86 -4.14 0.09
CA THR A 5 -17.07 -3.94 -1.12
C THR A 5 -17.19 -5.13 -2.06
N LYS A 6 -17.11 -6.38 -1.57
CA LYS A 6 -17.30 -7.58 -2.40
C LYS A 6 -18.66 -7.60 -3.11
N LEU A 7 -19.74 -7.27 -2.41
CA LEU A 7 -21.07 -7.17 -3.02
C LEU A 7 -21.13 -6.04 -4.04
N LYS A 8 -20.49 -4.91 -3.76
CA LYS A 8 -20.44 -3.79 -4.71
C LYS A 8 -19.64 -4.16 -5.97
N ASP A 9 -18.51 -4.84 -5.82
CA ASP A 9 -17.66 -5.32 -6.91
C ASP A 9 -18.37 -6.40 -7.74
N ALA A 10 -19.26 -7.18 -7.13
CA ALA A 10 -20.16 -8.11 -7.80
C ALA A 10 -21.34 -7.43 -8.52
N GLY A 11 -21.44 -6.10 -8.48
CA GLY A 11 -22.44 -5.31 -9.21
C GLY A 11 -23.68 -4.93 -8.40
N SER A 12 -23.80 -5.32 -7.13
CA SER A 12 -24.96 -4.99 -6.31
C SER A 12 -25.13 -3.47 -6.12
N THR A 13 -26.39 -3.06 -6.01
CA THR A 13 -26.76 -1.67 -5.73
C THR A 13 -26.52 -1.31 -4.26
N ASN A 14 -26.38 -0.03 -3.94
CA ASN A 14 -26.22 0.39 -2.54
C ASN A 14 -27.39 -0.02 -1.65
N ALA A 15 -28.61 -0.07 -2.21
CA ALA A 15 -29.81 -0.53 -1.52
C ALA A 15 -29.73 -2.02 -1.15
N GLU A 16 -29.26 -2.86 -2.07
CA GLU A 16 -29.05 -4.29 -1.83
C GLU A 16 -27.96 -4.54 -0.79
N VAL A 17 -26.84 -3.81 -0.89
CA VAL A 17 -25.74 -3.90 0.08
C VAL A 17 -26.19 -3.44 1.47
N ALA A 18 -26.95 -2.34 1.55
CA ALA A 18 -27.48 -1.85 2.82
C ALA A 18 -28.46 -2.86 3.44
N ARG A 19 -29.29 -3.52 2.62
CA ARG A 19 -30.22 -4.57 3.05
C ARG A 19 -29.51 -5.84 3.53
N ASP A 20 -28.50 -6.33 2.82
CA ASP A 20 -27.70 -7.50 3.25
C ASP A 20 -26.99 -7.22 4.59
N LEU A 21 -26.49 -5.99 4.76
CA LEU A 21 -25.80 -5.57 5.97
C LEU A 21 -26.74 -5.11 7.09
N GLN A 22 -28.06 -5.11 6.85
CA GLN A 22 -29.09 -4.68 7.80
C GLN A 22 -28.88 -3.25 8.34
N ILE A 23 -28.41 -2.34 7.48
CA ILE A 23 -28.19 -0.94 7.79
C ILE A 23 -28.94 -0.04 6.82
N SER A 24 -29.03 1.25 7.14
CA SER A 24 -29.53 2.24 6.18
C SER A 24 -28.49 2.56 5.11
N GLU A 25 -28.95 2.94 3.91
CA GLU A 25 -28.07 3.45 2.84
C GLU A 25 -27.28 4.68 3.30
N ALA A 26 -27.86 5.52 4.16
CA ALA A 26 -27.18 6.68 4.73
C ALA A 26 -25.99 6.27 5.61
N THR A 27 -26.12 5.19 6.38
CA THR A 27 -25.02 4.61 7.17
C THR A 27 -23.93 4.06 6.26
N LEU A 28 -24.31 3.31 5.22
CA LEU A 28 -23.39 2.75 4.23
C LEU A 28 -22.58 3.85 3.52
N ALA A 29 -23.25 4.92 3.08
CA ALA A 29 -22.60 6.06 2.43
C ALA A 29 -21.59 6.76 3.35
N ARG A 30 -21.92 6.89 4.64
CA ARG A 30 -21.02 7.47 5.65
C ARG A 30 -19.78 6.62 5.83
N TRP A 31 -19.94 5.30 5.92
CA TRP A 31 -18.80 4.38 6.02
C TRP A 31 -17.90 4.40 4.79
N TYR A 32 -18.45 4.46 3.57
CA TYR A 32 -17.63 4.62 2.37
C TYR A 32 -16.87 5.94 2.32
N ARG A 33 -17.46 7.03 2.82
CA ARG A 33 -16.78 8.32 2.93
C ARG A 33 -15.61 8.25 3.92
N THR A 34 -15.84 7.68 5.10
CA THR A 34 -14.85 7.64 6.19
C THR A 34 -13.76 6.61 5.94
N TYR A 35 -14.14 5.37 5.60
CA TYR A 35 -13.21 4.24 5.52
C TYR A 35 -12.76 3.94 4.08
N GLY A 36 -13.60 4.20 3.07
CA GLY A 36 -13.24 3.97 1.67
C GLY A 36 -12.17 4.93 1.14
N GLN A 37 -11.96 6.09 1.76
CA GLN A 37 -10.81 6.95 1.47
C GLN A 37 -9.56 6.55 2.27
N LEU A 38 -9.74 6.04 3.48
CA LEU A 38 -8.66 5.58 4.34
C LEU A 38 -7.91 4.40 3.69
N ASP A 39 -8.64 3.39 3.20
CA ASP A 39 -8.05 2.22 2.53
C ASP A 39 -7.22 2.63 1.30
N ARG A 40 -7.72 3.58 0.49
CA ARG A 40 -7.01 4.10 -0.68
C ARG A 40 -5.77 4.92 -0.31
N ARG A 41 -5.82 5.67 0.80
CA ARG A 41 -4.67 6.43 1.29
C ARG A 41 -3.59 5.48 1.80
N GLN A 42 -3.96 4.51 2.64
CA GLN A 42 -3.04 3.49 3.16
C GLN A 42 -2.40 2.67 2.04
N ALA A 43 -3.18 2.27 1.02
CA ALA A 43 -2.64 1.56 -0.14
C ALA A 43 -1.61 2.40 -0.93
N ARG A 44 -1.86 3.71 -1.10
CA ARG A 44 -0.91 4.63 -1.75
C ARG A 44 0.36 4.82 -0.94
N GLU A 45 0.23 5.01 0.37
CA GLU A 45 1.37 5.16 1.28
C GLU A 45 2.23 3.89 1.32
N LEU A 46 1.60 2.72 1.39
CA LEU A 46 2.31 1.44 1.33
C LEU A 46 3.08 1.28 0.01
N LYS A 47 2.49 1.68 -1.12
CA LYS A 47 3.17 1.64 -2.42
C LYS A 47 4.38 2.57 -2.44
N ALA A 48 4.23 3.81 -1.98
CA ALA A 48 5.32 4.78 -1.91
C ALA A 48 6.48 4.30 -1.02
N LEU A 49 6.17 3.76 0.16
CA LEU A 49 7.18 3.20 1.08
C LEU A 49 7.91 2.00 0.47
N ARG A 50 7.23 1.15 -0.31
CA ARG A 50 7.87 0.04 -1.02
C ARG A 50 8.83 0.54 -2.09
N GLU A 51 8.41 1.50 -2.91
CA GLU A 51 9.26 2.10 -3.94
C GLU A 51 10.49 2.78 -3.34
N GLU A 52 10.32 3.50 -2.22
CA GLU A 52 11.42 4.12 -1.51
C GLU A 52 12.38 3.09 -0.91
N ASN A 53 11.85 2.02 -0.30
CA ASN A 53 12.67 0.95 0.25
C ASN A 53 13.53 0.25 -0.83
N ASP A 54 12.94 -0.01 -1.99
CA ASP A 54 13.65 -0.63 -3.12
C ASP A 54 14.77 0.29 -3.64
N LYS A 55 14.48 1.59 -3.74
CA LYS A 55 15.50 2.60 -4.10
C LYS A 55 16.63 2.63 -3.08
N LEU A 56 16.31 2.66 -1.79
CA LEU A 56 17.30 2.69 -0.70
C LEU A 56 18.18 1.44 -0.69
N LYS A 57 17.59 0.25 -0.87
CA LYS A 57 18.35 -1.01 -0.96
C LYS A 57 19.34 -1.00 -2.11
N ARG A 58 18.95 -0.48 -3.28
CA ARG A 58 19.83 -0.37 -4.45
C ARG A 58 21.01 0.56 -4.17
N LEU A 59 20.73 1.74 -3.63
CA LEU A 59 21.77 2.73 -3.29
C LEU A 59 22.72 2.20 -2.22
N LEU A 60 22.19 1.50 -1.21
CA LEU A 60 23.01 0.87 -0.18
C LEU A 60 23.92 -0.19 -0.77
N GLY A 61 23.40 -1.09 -1.61
CA GLY A 61 24.22 -2.12 -2.27
C GLY A 61 25.34 -1.52 -3.12
N GLN A 62 25.05 -0.46 -3.88
CA GLN A 62 26.08 0.26 -4.64
C GLN A 62 27.14 0.88 -3.73
N SER A 63 26.72 1.56 -2.66
CA SER A 63 27.64 2.18 -1.70
C SER A 63 28.53 1.15 -1.00
N GLU A 64 27.99 -0.01 -0.63
CA GLU A 64 28.77 -1.08 -0.01
C GLU A 64 29.79 -1.69 -0.99
N LEU A 65 29.44 -1.83 -2.27
CA LEU A 65 30.38 -2.26 -3.32
C LEU A 65 31.52 -1.24 -3.51
N GLU A 66 31.20 0.06 -3.57
CA GLU A 66 32.20 1.13 -3.68
C GLU A 66 33.13 1.14 -2.47
N LYS A 67 32.59 0.98 -1.25
CA LYS A 67 33.39 0.87 -0.02
C LYS A 67 34.30 -0.35 -0.04
N ALA A 68 33.81 -1.50 -0.51
CA ALA A 68 34.61 -2.72 -0.60
C ALA A 68 35.78 -2.55 -1.57
N ALA A 69 35.52 -2.01 -2.76
CA ALA A 69 36.57 -1.73 -3.75
C ALA A 69 37.62 -0.75 -3.22
N LEU A 70 37.20 0.33 -2.54
CA LEU A 70 38.13 1.29 -1.94
C LEU A 70 39.00 0.67 -0.84
N LYS A 71 38.45 -0.25 -0.03
CA LYS A 71 39.21 -0.98 0.99
C LYS A 71 40.23 -1.92 0.36
N GLU A 72 39.82 -2.70 -0.64
CA GLU A 72 40.72 -3.59 -1.37
C GLU A 72 41.87 -2.80 -2.01
N LEU A 73 41.57 -1.62 -2.57
CA LEU A 73 42.59 -0.74 -3.12
C LEU A 73 43.58 -0.23 -2.06
N ALA A 74 43.09 0.10 -0.86
CA ALA A 74 43.90 0.60 0.24
C ALA A 74 44.74 -0.50 0.92
N GLU A 75 44.26 -1.75 0.90
CA GLU A 75 44.97 -2.91 1.45
C GLU A 75 46.07 -3.44 0.51
N GLY A 76 46.09 -3.01 -0.76
CA GLY A 76 47.19 -3.28 -1.69
C GLY A 76 47.29 -4.73 -2.15
N ASN A 77 46.17 -5.47 -2.15
CA ASN A 77 46.13 -6.88 -2.57
C ASN A 77 46.07 -7.03 -4.11
N PHE A 78 47.10 -6.54 -4.82
CA PHE A 78 47.31 -6.79 -6.25
C PHE A 78 48.77 -7.08 -6.57
#